data_AF-A0A7W6C213-F1
#
_entry.id   AF-A0A7W6C213-F1
#
_cell.length_a   1.000
_cell.length_b   1.000
_cell.length_c   1.000
_cell.angle_alpha   90.00
_cell.angle_beta   90.00
_cell.angle_gamma   90.00
#
_symmetry.space_group_name_H-M   'P 1'
#
loop_
_entity.id
_entity.type
_entity.pdbx_description
1 polymer ?
#
loop_
_entity_poly.entity_id
_entity_poly.type
_entity_poly.pdbx_seq_one_letter_code
_entity_poly.pdbx_strand_id
1 'polypeptide(L)'
;MKLLVDNNLPPRLARGLGAFFDEEHIVIHIKEKFGRGNLSDEDWIKLLGREGHWCVLTADRNIAKKRPSRQLFLACGLIGFFPSPSVAKWPMERLAARLLTLWPSLVNLSESVSSGCYEISATGERLRGF
;
A
#
# COMPACT_ATOMS: atom_id res chain seq x y z
N MET A 1 5.56 9.37 5.16
CA MET A 1 5.38 7.95 4.77
C MET A 1 5.93 7.70 3.36
N LYS A 2 6.54 6.54 3.09
CA LYS A 2 6.81 6.07 1.71
C LYS A 2 5.75 5.04 1.32
N LEU A 3 5.03 5.25 0.23
CA LEU A 3 3.93 4.41 -0.21
C LEU A 3 4.18 3.89 -1.64
N LEU A 4 4.31 2.57 -1.78
CA LEU A 4 4.29 1.90 -3.06
C LEU A 4 2.84 1.58 -3.44
N VAL A 5 2.42 1.96 -4.65
CA VAL A 5 1.15 1.50 -5.24
C VAL A 5 1.42 0.33 -6.17
N ASP A 6 0.80 -0.81 -5.87
CA ASP A 6 0.99 -2.07 -6.57
C ASP A 6 0.32 -2.09 -7.96
N ASN A 7 0.72 -3.04 -8.80
CA ASN A 7 0.32 -3.20 -10.20
C ASN A 7 -1.17 -3.49 -10.42
N ASN A 8 -1.85 -4.04 -9.42
CA ASN A 8 -3.30 -4.23 -9.46
C ASN A 8 -4.09 -2.92 -9.29
N LEU A 9 -3.39 -1.82 -8.98
CA LEU A 9 -3.93 -0.47 -8.98
C LEU A 9 -3.35 0.35 -10.13
N PRO A 10 -4.06 1.38 -10.60
CA PRO A 10 -3.66 2.12 -11.78
C PRO A 10 -2.56 3.14 -11.47
N PRO A 11 -1.55 3.33 -12.35
CA PRO A 11 -0.46 4.29 -12.14
C PRO A 11 -0.91 5.73 -11.93
N ARG A 12 -2.08 6.13 -12.46
CA ARG A 12 -2.62 7.48 -12.25
C ARG A 12 -3.07 7.72 -10.80
N LEU A 13 -3.42 6.68 -10.05
CA LEU A 13 -3.73 6.80 -8.62
C LEU A 13 -2.48 7.19 -7.84
N ALA A 14 -1.37 6.49 -8.08
CA ALA A 14 -0.09 6.79 -7.43
C ALA A 14 0.39 8.20 -7.76
N ARG A 15 0.37 8.60 -9.04
CA ARG A 15 0.75 9.94 -9.48
C ARG A 15 -0.12 11.03 -8.89
N GLY A 16 -1.44 10.81 -8.81
CA GLY A 16 -2.37 11.74 -8.18
C GLY A 16 -2.07 11.93 -6.70
N LEU A 17 -1.94 10.83 -5.95
CA LEU A 17 -1.58 10.89 -4.53
C LEU A 17 -0.19 11.51 -4.30
N GLY A 18 0.79 11.18 -5.15
CA GLY A 18 2.12 11.76 -5.10
C GLY A 18 2.10 13.28 -5.30
N ALA A 19 1.27 13.78 -6.20
CA ALA A 19 1.09 15.22 -6.37
C ALA A 19 0.34 15.89 -5.21
N PHE A 20 -0.60 15.19 -4.56
CA PHE A 20 -1.34 15.73 -3.41
C PHE A 20 -0.47 15.88 -2.15
N PHE A 21 0.53 15.01 -1.99
CA PHE A 21 1.39 14.95 -0.80
C PHE A 21 2.86 15.17 -1.14
N ASP A 22 3.11 15.92 -2.20
CA ASP A 22 4.46 16.29 -2.61
C ASP A 22 5.18 16.99 -1.46
N GLU A 23 6.52 16.91 -1.45
CA GLU A 23 7.40 17.40 -0.38
C GLU A 23 7.29 16.70 1.00
N GLU A 24 6.12 16.16 1.36
CA GLU A 24 5.89 15.50 2.66
C GLU A 24 6.06 13.98 2.58
N HIS A 25 5.61 13.37 1.48
CA HIS A 25 5.51 11.92 1.35
C HIS A 25 5.95 11.44 -0.03
N ILE A 26 6.50 10.22 -0.07
CA ILE A 26 6.88 9.58 -1.32
C ILE A 26 5.76 8.62 -1.71
N VAL A 27 5.05 8.90 -2.80
CA VAL A 27 4.08 7.96 -3.37
C VAL A 27 4.50 7.60 -4.79
N ILE A 28 4.76 6.32 -5.03
CA ILE A 28 5.29 5.85 -6.31
C ILE A 28 4.59 4.57 -6.76
N HIS A 29 4.31 4.46 -8.05
CA HIS A 29 3.79 3.23 -8.62
C HIS A 29 4.91 2.19 -8.81
N ILE A 30 4.63 0.90 -8.62
CA ILE A 30 5.62 -0.16 -8.75
C ILE A 30 6.34 -0.17 -10.12
N LYS A 31 5.61 0.07 -11.23
CA LYS A 31 6.20 0.21 -12.58
C LYS A 31 7.15 1.39 -12.73
N GLU A 32 6.95 2.44 -11.94
CA GLU A 32 7.81 3.62 -11.96
C GLU A 32 9.06 3.38 -11.14
N LYS A 33 8.94 2.70 -9.98
CA LYS A 33 10.06 2.35 -9.12
C LYS A 33 10.98 1.27 -9.70
N PHE A 34 10.42 0.22 -10.28
CA PHE A 34 11.17 -0.97 -10.73
C PHE A 34 11.14 -1.20 -12.25
N GLY A 35 10.54 -0.28 -13.01
CA GLY A 35 10.38 -0.40 -14.46
C GLY A 35 9.25 -1.34 -14.89
N ARG A 36 9.11 -1.52 -16.20
CA ARG A 36 8.13 -2.43 -16.81
C ARG A 36 8.76 -3.83 -16.93
N GLY A 37 8.60 -4.66 -15.91
CA GLY A 37 9.07 -6.05 -15.91
C GLY A 37 8.26 -6.95 -14.98
N ASN A 38 8.34 -8.28 -15.18
CA ASN A 38 7.78 -9.29 -14.29
C ASN A 38 8.65 -9.43 -13.03
N LEU A 39 8.68 -8.40 -12.19
CA LEU A 39 9.30 -8.50 -10.88
C LEU A 39 8.38 -9.32 -9.98
N SER A 40 8.89 -10.42 -9.42
CA SER A 40 8.09 -11.30 -8.56
C SER A 40 7.74 -10.60 -7.24
N ASP A 41 6.67 -11.06 -6.58
CA ASP A 41 6.28 -10.54 -5.27
C ASP A 41 7.40 -10.62 -4.25
N GLU A 42 8.14 -11.73 -4.25
CA GLU A 42 9.26 -11.90 -3.34
C GLU A 42 10.39 -10.89 -3.57
N ASP A 43 10.69 -10.59 -4.83
CA ASP A 43 11.81 -9.73 -5.18
C ASP A 43 11.53 -8.28 -4.82
N TRP A 44 10.36 -7.76 -5.20
CA TRP A 44 10.03 -6.38 -4.85
C TRP A 44 9.84 -6.19 -3.35
N ILE A 45 9.27 -7.18 -2.64
CA ILE A 45 9.15 -7.14 -1.17
C ILE A 45 10.53 -7.04 -0.51
N LYS A 46 11.49 -7.89 -0.94
CA LYS A 46 12.86 -7.88 -0.41
C LYS A 46 13.58 -6.56 -0.71
N LEU A 47 13.40 -6.00 -1.91
CA LEU A 47 13.98 -4.71 -2.28
C LEU A 47 13.45 -3.58 -1.41
N LEU A 48 12.13 -3.50 -1.20
CA LEU A 48 11.56 -2.50 -0.29
C LEU A 48 12.00 -2.70 1.15
N GLY A 49 12.11 -3.95 1.62
CA GLY A 49 12.58 -4.24 2.96
C GLY A 49 14.00 -3.75 3.23
N ARG A 50 14.89 -3.82 2.22
CA ARG A 50 16.26 -3.27 2.31
C ARG A 50 16.28 -1.74 2.39
N GLU A 51 15.34 -1.07 1.70
CA GLU A 51 15.22 0.39 1.75
C GLU A 51 14.55 0.90 3.03
N GLY A 52 13.72 0.06 3.67
CA GLY A 52 13.02 0.34 4.92
C GLY A 52 11.92 1.40 4.81
N HIS A 53 11.03 1.39 5.81
CA HIS A 53 9.95 2.38 6.00
C HIS A 53 8.98 2.49 4.82
N TRP A 54 8.74 1.37 4.13
CA TRP A 54 7.80 1.29 3.02
C TRP A 54 6.44 0.74 3.44
N CYS A 55 5.42 1.48 3.06
CA CYS A 55 4.05 1.02 3.01
C CYS A 55 3.70 0.56 1.59
N VAL A 56 2.72 -0.35 1.47
CA VAL A 56 2.26 -0.89 0.19
C VAL A 56 0.74 -0.81 0.12
N LEU A 57 0.22 -0.13 -0.90
CA LEU A 57 -1.20 -0.13 -1.23
C LEU A 57 -1.46 -1.17 -2.33
N THR A 58 -2.24 -2.20 -2.00
CA THR A 58 -2.52 -3.31 -2.93
C THR A 58 -3.92 -3.90 -2.72
N ALA A 59 -4.60 -4.23 -3.82
CA ALA A 59 -5.84 -4.99 -3.79
C ALA A 59 -5.60 -6.52 -3.75
N ASP A 60 -4.35 -6.98 -3.91
CA ASP A 60 -4.02 -8.40 -3.80
C ASP A 60 -3.88 -8.84 -2.34
N ARG A 61 -4.99 -9.38 -1.81
CA ARG A 61 -5.06 -9.89 -0.45
C ARG A 61 -4.31 -11.21 -0.26
N ASN A 62 -3.82 -11.85 -1.32
CA ASN A 62 -3.02 -13.06 -1.17
C ASN A 62 -1.71 -12.77 -0.44
N ILE A 63 -1.16 -11.57 -0.60
CA ILE A 63 0.03 -11.12 0.16
C ILE A 63 -0.24 -11.19 1.66
N ALA A 64 -1.41 -10.73 2.10
CA ALA A 64 -1.81 -10.77 3.51
C ALA A 64 -2.30 -12.15 3.99
N LYS A 65 -2.84 -13.00 3.10
CA LYS A 65 -3.51 -14.26 3.47
C LYS A 65 -2.61 -15.50 3.35
N LYS A 66 -1.73 -15.55 2.35
CA LYS A 66 -0.85 -16.71 2.13
C LYS A 66 0.32 -16.65 3.09
N ARG A 67 0.51 -17.71 3.90
CA ARG A 67 1.54 -17.76 4.95
C ARG A 67 2.94 -17.36 4.47
N PRO A 68 3.48 -17.88 3.36
CA PRO A 68 4.85 -17.53 2.92
C PRO A 68 4.98 -16.04 2.58
N SER A 69 4.07 -15.51 1.76
CA SER A 69 4.06 -14.11 1.36
C SER A 69 3.86 -13.17 2.55
N ARG A 70 2.93 -13.51 3.47
CA ARG A 70 2.68 -12.73 4.68
C ARG A 70 3.91 -12.69 5.59
N GLN A 71 4.55 -13.84 5.81
CA GLN A 71 5.76 -13.91 6.64
C GLN A 71 6.90 -13.09 6.04
N LEU A 72 7.14 -13.21 4.72
CA LEU A 72 8.15 -12.42 4.03
C LEU A 72 7.86 -10.92 4.14
N PHE A 73 6.61 -10.52 3.89
CA PHE A 73 6.17 -9.12 3.95
C PHE A 73 6.41 -8.51 5.34
N LEU A 74 6.04 -9.23 6.41
CA LEU A 74 6.25 -8.79 7.78
C LEU A 74 7.74 -8.80 8.16
N ALA A 75 8.49 -9.83 7.76
CA ALA A 75 9.93 -9.92 8.03
C ALA A 75 10.73 -8.79 7.36
N CYS A 76 10.24 -8.28 6.22
CA CYS A 76 10.80 -7.11 5.55
C CYS A 76 10.38 -5.76 6.15
N GLY A 77 9.64 -5.75 7.27
CA GLY A 77 9.24 -4.49 7.92
C GLY A 77 8.21 -3.69 7.13
N LEU A 78 7.44 -4.34 6.24
CA LEU A 78 6.48 -3.65 5.39
C LEU A 78 5.12 -3.51 6.07
N ILE A 79 4.44 -2.41 5.75
CA ILE A 79 3.07 -2.12 6.20
C ILE A 79 2.15 -2.13 4.98
N GLY A 80 1.20 -3.06 4.94
CA GLY A 80 0.30 -3.25 3.82
C GLY A 80 -1.06 -2.64 4.10
N PHE A 81 -1.55 -1.83 3.16
CA PHE A 81 -2.90 -1.27 3.14
C PHE A 81 -3.71 -1.96 2.03
N PHE A 82 -4.78 -2.63 2.43
CA PHE A 82 -5.57 -3.48 1.54
C PHE A 82 -7.01 -2.97 1.50
N PRO A 83 -7.48 -2.38 0.38
CA PRO A 83 -8.90 -2.15 0.18
C PRO A 83 -9.71 -3.43 0.43
N SER A 84 -10.80 -3.33 1.19
CA SER A 84 -11.74 -4.44 1.36
C SER A 84 -12.27 -4.89 -0.02
N PRO A 85 -12.85 -6.09 -0.18
CA PRO A 85 -13.21 -6.60 -1.49
C PRO A 85 -14.31 -5.77 -2.16
N SER A 86 -15.11 -5.05 -1.37
CA SER A 86 -16.10 -4.09 -1.89
C SER A 86 -15.44 -2.77 -2.29
N VAL A 87 -14.48 -2.26 -1.50
CA VAL A 87 -13.76 -1.01 -1.79
C VAL A 87 -12.84 -1.16 -3.00
N ALA A 88 -12.20 -2.31 -3.17
CA ALA A 88 -11.35 -2.62 -4.32
C ALA A 88 -12.10 -2.56 -5.66
N LYS A 89 -13.43 -2.73 -5.65
CA LYS A 89 -14.30 -2.67 -6.83
C LYS A 89 -14.87 -1.27 -7.09
N TRP A 90 -14.56 -0.29 -6.24
CA TRP A 90 -15.08 1.06 -6.42
C TRP A 90 -14.50 1.74 -7.66
N PRO A 91 -15.25 2.69 -8.25
CA PRO A 91 -14.66 3.64 -9.18
C PRO A 91 -13.44 4.33 -8.55
N MET A 92 -12.47 4.66 -9.39
CA MET A 92 -11.17 5.10 -8.94
C MET A 92 -11.20 6.41 -8.15
N GLU A 93 -12.02 7.35 -8.60
CA GLU A 93 -12.26 8.63 -7.94
C GLU A 93 -12.79 8.43 -6.52
N ARG A 94 -13.65 7.43 -6.32
CA ARG A 94 -14.18 7.08 -5.00
C ARG A 94 -13.12 6.41 -4.13
N LEU A 95 -12.29 5.53 -4.68
CA LEU A 95 -11.15 4.95 -3.97
C LEU A 95 -10.12 6.04 -3.59
N ALA A 96 -9.80 6.95 -4.50
CA ALA A 96 -8.89 8.06 -4.26
C ALA A 96 -9.43 8.97 -3.15
N ALA A 97 -10.70 9.37 -3.22
CA ALA A 97 -11.34 10.15 -2.15
C ALA A 97 -11.24 9.43 -0.80
N ARG A 98 -11.48 8.12 -0.77
CA ARG A 98 -11.36 7.33 0.46
C ARG A 98 -9.93 7.32 1.03
N LEU A 99 -8.92 7.19 0.17
CA LEU A 99 -7.52 7.24 0.57
C LEU A 99 -7.12 8.62 1.09
N LEU A 100 -7.59 9.70 0.45
CA LEU A 100 -7.39 11.08 0.90
C LEU A 100 -8.02 11.30 2.28
N THR A 101 -9.26 10.85 2.49
CA THR A 101 -9.94 10.94 3.80
C THR A 101 -9.18 10.20 4.90
N LEU A 102 -8.63 9.01 4.58
CA LEU A 102 -7.93 8.18 5.55
C LEU A 102 -6.45 8.52 5.69
N TRP A 103 -5.93 9.47 4.91
CA TRP A 103 -4.50 9.71 4.82
C TRP A 103 -3.83 9.95 6.18
N PRO A 104 -4.37 10.81 7.08
CA PRO A 104 -3.79 10.99 8.41
C PRO A 104 -3.72 9.69 9.22
N SER A 105 -4.72 8.81 9.07
CA SER A 105 -4.74 7.50 9.74
C SER A 105 -3.69 6.54 9.16
N LEU A 106 -3.45 6.59 7.84
CA LEU A 106 -2.39 5.80 7.20
C LEU A 106 -1.01 6.23 7.70
N VAL A 107 -0.77 7.54 7.76
CA VAL A 107 0.51 8.13 8.22
C VAL A 107 0.75 7.78 9.69
N ASN A 108 -0.22 8.07 10.56
CA ASN A 108 -0.11 7.76 11.99
C ASN A 108 0.18 6.28 12.23
N LEU A 109 -0.48 5.38 11.49
CA LEU A 109 -0.21 3.95 11.59
C LEU A 109 1.21 3.62 11.12
N SER A 110 1.66 4.19 10.00
CA SER A 110 2.99 3.94 9.44
C SER A 110 4.13 4.34 10.38
N GLU A 111 3.89 5.30 11.27
CA GLU A 111 4.84 5.77 12.27
C GLU A 111 4.77 4.98 13.59
N SER A 112 3.61 4.37 13.86
CA SER A 112 3.34 3.68 15.13
C SER A 112 3.71 2.19 15.13
N VAL A 113 3.90 1.58 13.96
CA VAL A 113 4.14 0.13 13.84
C VAL A 113 5.35 -0.16 12.96
N SER A 114 6.02 -1.29 13.22
CA SER A 114 7.19 -1.73 12.44
C SER A 114 6.83 -2.55 11.20
N SER A 115 5.68 -3.22 11.21
CA SER A 115 5.14 -3.99 10.09
C SER A 115 3.68 -4.34 10.35
N GLY A 116 2.92 -4.70 9.32
CA GLY A 116 1.56 -5.20 9.49
C GLY A 116 0.75 -5.26 8.21
N CYS A 117 -0.42 -5.88 8.28
CA CYS A 117 -1.40 -5.89 7.18
C CYS A 117 -2.72 -5.33 7.69
N TYR A 118 -3.24 -4.30 7.02
CA TYR A 118 -4.39 -3.54 7.47
C TYR A 118 -5.40 -3.33 6.34
N GLU A 119 -6.67 -3.56 6.64
CA GLU A 119 -7.78 -3.39 5.73
C GLU A 119 -8.29 -1.94 5.74
N ILE A 120 -8.50 -1.39 4.54
CA ILE A 120 -9.25 -0.16 4.31
C ILE A 120 -10.72 -0.51 4.11
N SER A 121 -11.54 -0.18 5.10
CA SER A 121 -12.99 -0.37 5.08
C SER A 121 -13.70 0.68 4.23
N ALA A 122 -14.95 0.40 3.87
CA ALA A 122 -15.81 1.35 3.16
C ALA A 122 -16.21 2.57 4.00
N THR A 123 -16.29 2.41 5.32
CA THR A 123 -16.76 3.42 6.27
C THR A 123 -15.90 3.44 7.53
N GLY A 124 -15.99 4.53 8.29
CA GLY A 124 -15.20 4.77 9.51
C GLY A 124 -13.76 5.19 9.20
N GLU A 125 -12.96 5.42 10.24
CA GLU A 125 -11.56 5.87 10.08
C GLU A 125 -10.54 4.82 10.53
N ARG A 126 -11.02 3.80 11.25
CA ARG A 126 -10.15 2.77 11.83
C ARG A 126 -9.75 1.71 10.80
N LEU A 127 -8.45 1.57 10.60
CA LEU A 127 -7.84 0.50 9.82
C LEU A 127 -7.88 -0.80 10.63
N ARG A 128 -8.32 -1.91 10.02
CA ARG A 128 -8.50 -3.20 10.72
C ARG A 128 -7.35 -4.15 10.38
N GLY A 129 -6.66 -4.70 11.39
CA GLY A 129 -5.62 -5.71 11.16
C GLY A 129 -6.20 -7.00 10.56
N PHE A 130 -5.39 -7.70 9.77
CA PHE A 130 -5.66 -9.05 9.24
C PHE A 130 -5.27 -10.16 10.22
#